data_AF-A0A939FLH6-F1
#
_entry.id   AF-A0A939FLH6-F1
#
_cell.length_a   1.000
_cell.length_b   1.000
_cell.length_c   1.000
_cell.angle_alpha   90.00
_cell.angle_beta   90.00
_cell.angle_gamma   90.00
#
_symmetry.space_group_name_H-M   'P 1'
#
loop_
_entity.id
_entity.type
_entity.pdbx_description
1 polymer ?
#
loop_
_entity_poly.entity_id
_entity_poly.type
_entity_poly.pdbx_seq_one_letter_code
_entity_poly.pdbx_strand_id
1 'polypeptide(L)'
;MDTHPGPDCSFVFPPHPAWVRAAREAVRTLLTAARRSDLADTAVTLTSEAVTNAVNACRAKGCTTPVTLVAEWTGPGHLRVLVHDGAAGLPVRGHVASDEDESGRGLMLIEHGADAWGVCAHGPGPGKATWFVLGVPTARTARGCWSSERKGETGCTECTELLAAQRRAVDSGGMHQAVQATVAVRQHMLEVHAS
;
A
#
# COMPACT_ATOMS: atom_id res chain seq x y z
N MET A 1 27.55 3.70 -8.46
CA MET A 1 26.45 4.60 -8.87
C MET A 1 25.21 4.04 -8.21
N ASP A 2 25.10 4.32 -6.92
CA ASP A 2 24.12 3.72 -6.04
C ASP A 2 22.78 4.42 -6.27
N THR A 3 21.85 3.69 -6.90
CA THR A 3 20.48 4.12 -7.08
C THR A 3 19.84 4.31 -5.71
N HIS A 4 19.64 5.57 -5.30
CA HIS A 4 18.76 5.86 -4.18
C HIS A 4 17.37 5.26 -4.49
N PRO A 5 16.79 4.45 -3.58
CA PRO A 5 15.40 4.06 -3.72
C PRO A 5 14.57 5.34 -3.73
N GLY A 6 13.65 5.47 -4.68
CA GLY A 6 12.73 6.61 -4.70
C GLY A 6 11.95 6.71 -3.37
N PRO A 7 11.17 7.77 -3.17
CA PRO A 7 10.38 7.91 -1.95
C PRO A 7 9.43 6.71 -1.79
N ASP A 8 9.45 6.08 -0.61
CA ASP A 8 8.51 5.04 -0.20
C ASP A 8 7.43 5.70 0.68
N CYS A 9 6.16 5.36 0.49
CA CYS A 9 5.04 5.89 1.26
C CYS A 9 4.48 4.80 2.18
N SER A 10 4.18 5.13 3.44
CA SER A 10 3.37 4.28 4.33
C SER A 10 2.16 5.06 4.81
N PHE A 11 0.96 4.54 4.56
CA PHE A 11 -0.31 5.19 4.82
C PHE A 11 -1.24 4.24 5.57
N VAL A 12 -1.61 4.61 6.80
CA VAL A 12 -2.45 3.79 7.69
C VAL A 12 -3.81 4.47 7.87
N PHE A 13 -4.89 3.73 7.69
CA PHE A 13 -6.24 4.27 7.73
C PHE A 13 -7.28 3.25 8.21
N PRO A 14 -8.43 3.69 8.76
CA PRO A 14 -9.53 2.80 9.12
C PRO A 14 -10.03 1.96 7.92
N PRO A 15 -10.53 0.72 8.13
CA PRO A 15 -11.08 -0.13 7.07
C PRO A 15 -12.45 0.39 6.59
N HIS A 16 -12.46 1.56 5.96
CA HIS A 16 -13.66 2.27 5.52
C HIS A 16 -13.50 2.75 4.06
N PRO A 17 -14.52 2.57 3.19
CA PRO A 17 -14.41 2.87 1.75
C PRO A 17 -14.02 4.32 1.42
N ALA A 18 -14.31 5.28 2.30
CA ALA A 18 -13.92 6.67 2.13
C ALA A 18 -12.39 6.86 1.93
N TRP A 19 -11.56 5.94 2.45
CA TRP A 19 -10.10 6.04 2.38
C TRP A 19 -9.50 5.52 1.07
N VAL A 20 -10.27 4.82 0.22
CA VAL A 20 -9.77 4.29 -1.05
C VAL A 20 -9.26 5.41 -1.95
N ARG A 21 -9.97 6.55 -1.99
CA ARG A 21 -9.53 7.73 -2.76
C ARG A 21 -8.23 8.31 -2.20
N ALA A 22 -8.10 8.41 -0.87
CA ALA A 22 -6.89 8.89 -0.21
C ALA A 22 -5.66 8.04 -0.57
N ALA A 23 -5.82 6.71 -0.54
CA ALA A 23 -4.78 5.75 -0.88
C ALA A 23 -4.30 5.92 -2.33
N ARG A 24 -5.23 6.12 -3.27
CA ARG A 24 -4.89 6.42 -4.67
C ARG A 24 -4.08 7.70 -4.83
N GLU A 25 -4.49 8.78 -4.15
CA GLU A 25 -3.79 10.06 -4.22
C GLU A 25 -2.38 9.99 -3.60
N ALA A 26 -2.21 9.21 -2.52
CA ALA A 26 -0.90 8.98 -1.92
C ALA A 26 0.07 8.31 -2.93
N VAL A 27 -0.38 7.23 -3.60
CA VAL A 27 0.43 6.53 -4.61
C VAL A 27 0.69 7.41 -5.84
N ARG A 28 -0.31 8.19 -6.30
CA ARG A 28 -0.13 9.14 -7.41
C ARG A 28 0.90 10.22 -7.08
N THR A 29 0.87 10.75 -5.85
CA THR A 29 1.83 11.74 -5.38
C THR A 29 3.25 11.17 -5.34
N LEU A 30 3.38 9.92 -4.88
CA LEU A 30 4.65 9.19 -4.86
C LEU A 30 5.28 9.06 -6.25
N LEU A 31 4.48 8.61 -7.23
CA LEU A 31 4.91 8.42 -8.62
C LEU A 31 5.29 9.75 -9.28
N THR A 32 4.56 10.82 -8.96
CA THR A 32 4.87 12.17 -9.43
C THR A 32 6.22 12.65 -8.89
N ALA A 33 6.46 12.49 -7.59
CA ALA A 33 7.74 12.85 -6.96
C ALA A 33 8.93 12.06 -7.53
N ALA A 34 8.71 10.79 -7.87
CA ALA A 34 9.72 9.92 -8.48
C ALA A 34 9.88 10.09 -10.00
N ARG A 35 9.12 11.00 -10.65
CA ARG A 35 9.08 11.19 -12.11
C ARG A 35 8.75 9.91 -12.90
N ARG A 36 7.91 9.05 -12.34
CA ARG A 36 7.45 7.79 -12.94
C ARG A 36 5.96 7.83 -13.28
N SER A 37 5.55 8.88 -14.00
CA SER A 37 4.17 9.04 -14.46
C SER A 37 3.73 7.95 -15.43
N ASP A 38 4.68 7.25 -16.06
CA ASP A 38 4.43 6.05 -16.89
C ASP A 38 3.75 4.91 -16.14
N LEU A 39 3.94 4.82 -14.81
CA LEU A 39 3.30 3.79 -13.98
C LEU A 39 2.00 4.27 -13.31
N ALA A 40 1.65 5.56 -13.42
CA ALA A 40 0.62 6.20 -12.60
C ALA A 40 -0.76 5.55 -12.72
N ASP A 41 -1.26 5.39 -13.94
CA ASP A 41 -2.64 4.91 -14.15
C ASP A 41 -2.82 3.45 -13.69
N THR A 42 -1.85 2.60 -14.01
CA THR A 42 -1.83 1.20 -13.57
C THR A 42 -1.71 1.12 -12.05
N ALA A 43 -0.72 1.78 -11.45
CA ALA A 43 -0.50 1.74 -10.00
C ALA A 43 -1.72 2.22 -9.21
N VAL A 44 -2.32 3.34 -9.63
CA VAL A 44 -3.51 3.91 -8.98
C VAL A 44 -4.70 2.96 -9.07
N THR A 45 -4.89 2.31 -10.21
CA THR A 45 -5.97 1.33 -10.41
C THR A 45 -5.76 0.12 -9.49
N LEU A 46 -4.59 -0.49 -9.53
CA LEU A 46 -4.30 -1.68 -8.72
C LEU A 46 -4.31 -1.40 -7.22
N THR A 47 -3.87 -0.21 -6.81
CA THR A 47 -4.01 0.26 -5.43
C THR A 47 -5.48 0.37 -5.03
N SER A 48 -6.35 0.89 -5.89
CA SER A 48 -7.79 0.98 -5.63
C SER A 48 -8.37 -0.41 -5.34
N GLU A 49 -8.03 -1.39 -6.17
CA GLU A 49 -8.51 -2.77 -6.03
C GLU A 49 -7.98 -3.43 -4.76
N ALA A 50 -6.68 -3.32 -4.50
CA ALA A 50 -6.06 -3.92 -3.32
C ALA A 50 -6.63 -3.34 -2.01
N VAL A 51 -6.83 -2.02 -1.95
CA VAL A 51 -7.42 -1.36 -0.78
C VAL A 51 -8.90 -1.68 -0.64
N THR A 52 -9.65 -1.73 -1.74
CA THR A 52 -11.07 -2.10 -1.70
C THR A 52 -11.25 -3.53 -1.21
N ASN A 53 -10.42 -4.47 -1.68
CA ASN A 53 -10.40 -5.86 -1.20
C ASN A 53 -10.09 -5.95 0.30
N ALA A 54 -9.09 -5.21 0.78
CA ALA A 54 -8.74 -5.14 2.20
C ALA A 54 -9.89 -4.60 3.06
N VAL A 55 -10.48 -3.47 2.66
CA VAL A 55 -11.61 -2.83 3.36
C VAL A 55 -12.82 -3.77 3.42
N ASN A 56 -13.19 -4.39 2.29
CA ASN A 56 -14.33 -5.31 2.23
C ASN A 56 -14.09 -6.55 3.10
N ALA A 57 -12.88 -7.11 3.08
CA ALA A 57 -12.54 -8.25 3.94
C ALA A 57 -12.62 -7.89 5.43
N CYS A 58 -12.12 -6.72 5.83
CA CYS A 58 -12.24 -6.23 7.21
C CYS A 58 -13.70 -6.03 7.62
N ARG A 59 -14.52 -5.40 6.77
CA ARG A 59 -15.95 -5.17 7.05
C ARG A 59 -16.71 -6.49 7.20
N ALA A 60 -16.48 -7.46 6.31
CA ALA A 60 -17.12 -8.77 6.37
C ALA A 60 -16.78 -9.56 7.65
N LYS A 61 -15.61 -9.30 8.25
CA LYS A 61 -15.13 -10.00 9.46
C LYS A 61 -15.19 -9.15 10.73
N GLY A 62 -15.76 -7.95 10.66
CA GLY A 62 -15.85 -7.04 11.81
C GLY A 62 -14.48 -6.57 12.33
N CYS A 63 -13.45 -6.52 11.48
CA CYS A 63 -12.11 -6.12 11.88
C CYS A 63 -12.06 -4.62 12.19
N THR A 64 -11.50 -4.28 13.35
CA THR A 64 -11.22 -2.90 13.76
C THR A 64 -9.78 -2.48 13.51
N THR A 65 -8.91 -3.44 13.18
CA THR A 65 -7.51 -3.18 12.83
C THR A 65 -7.42 -2.28 11.60
N PRO A 66 -6.64 -1.19 11.65
CA PRO A 66 -6.40 -0.33 10.49
C PRO A 66 -5.82 -1.10 9.29
N VAL A 67 -6.14 -0.62 8.10
CA VAL A 67 -5.48 -1.04 6.85
C VAL A 67 -4.19 -0.22 6.72
N THR A 68 -3.11 -0.90 6.32
CA THR A 68 -1.81 -0.28 6.09
C THR A 68 -1.43 -0.46 4.63
N LEU A 69 -1.27 0.66 3.91
CA LEU A 69 -0.69 0.69 2.58
C LEU A 69 0.78 1.07 2.67
N VAL A 70 1.65 0.30 2.04
CA VAL A 70 3.08 0.62 1.84
C VAL A 70 3.35 0.61 0.35
N ALA A 71 3.88 1.69 -0.20
CA ALA A 71 4.33 1.77 -1.59
C ALA A 71 5.81 2.12 -1.58
N GLU A 72 6.66 1.27 -2.14
CA GLU A 72 8.11 1.41 -2.05
C GLU A 72 8.81 1.13 -3.38
N TRP A 73 9.94 1.78 -3.62
CA TRP A 73 10.77 1.52 -4.79
C TRP A 73 11.75 0.39 -4.48
N THR A 74 11.68 -0.67 -5.27
CA THR A 74 12.55 -1.85 -5.19
C THR A 74 13.41 -1.92 -6.45
N GLY A 75 14.71 -2.17 -6.30
CA GLY A 75 15.64 -2.20 -7.44
C GLY A 75 15.65 -0.90 -8.26
N PRO A 76 16.21 -0.92 -9.48
CA PRO A 76 16.24 0.25 -10.36
C PRO A 76 14.85 0.51 -10.98
N GLY A 77 13.96 1.15 -10.21
CA GLY A 77 12.70 1.70 -10.72
C GLY A 77 11.50 0.76 -10.70
N HIS A 78 11.48 -0.28 -9.84
CA HIS A 78 10.26 -1.07 -9.67
C HIS A 78 9.45 -0.54 -8.50
N LEU A 79 8.16 -0.24 -8.70
CA LEU A 79 7.27 0.13 -7.61
C LEU A 79 6.63 -1.13 -7.04
N ARG A 80 6.83 -1.40 -5.75
CA ARG A 80 6.07 -2.41 -5.00
C ARG A 80 5.01 -1.71 -4.16
N VAL A 81 3.77 -2.17 -4.23
CA VAL A 81 2.69 -1.73 -3.33
C VAL A 81 2.20 -2.92 -2.52
N LEU A 82 2.01 -2.72 -1.22
CA LEU A 82 1.53 -3.69 -0.26
C LEU A 82 0.38 -3.09 0.53
N VAL A 83 -0.69 -3.85 0.69
CA VAL A 83 -1.86 -3.49 1.48
C VAL A 83 -2.09 -4.59 2.50
N HIS A 84 -1.86 -4.27 3.77
CA HIS A 84 -2.10 -5.15 4.91
C HIS A 84 -3.43 -4.81 5.58
N ASP A 85 -4.18 -5.85 5.95
CA ASP A 85 -5.44 -5.73 6.66
C ASP A 85 -5.56 -6.78 7.78
N GLY A 86 -6.41 -6.52 8.77
CA GLY A 86 -6.58 -7.39 9.93
C GLY A 86 -7.54 -8.56 9.71
N ALA A 87 -8.09 -8.75 8.51
CA ALA A 87 -8.99 -9.86 8.24
C ALA A 87 -8.19 -11.16 8.06
N ALA A 88 -8.44 -12.13 8.94
CA ALA A 88 -7.85 -13.46 8.83
C ALA A 88 -8.23 -14.15 7.51
N GLY A 89 -7.41 -15.10 7.03
CA GLY A 89 -7.69 -15.89 5.83
C GLY A 89 -7.33 -15.19 4.51
N LEU A 90 -7.07 -15.96 3.46
CA LEU A 90 -6.69 -15.42 2.14
C LEU A 90 -7.90 -14.78 1.43
N PRO A 91 -7.69 -13.78 0.53
CA PRO A 91 -8.76 -13.33 -0.34
C PRO A 91 -9.21 -14.53 -1.16
N VAL A 92 -10.50 -14.82 -1.11
CA VAL A 92 -11.07 -15.95 -1.83
C VAL A 92 -11.01 -15.61 -3.30
N ARG A 93 -10.33 -16.42 -4.11
CA ARG A 93 -10.53 -16.44 -5.55
C ARG A 93 -11.98 -16.87 -5.75
N GLY A 94 -12.89 -15.93 -6.01
CA GLY A 94 -14.27 -16.29 -6.32
C GLY A 94 -14.31 -17.24 -7.51
N HIS A 95 -14.47 -18.53 -7.28
CA HIS A 95 -14.91 -19.45 -8.31
C HIS A 95 -16.40 -19.22 -8.44
N VAL A 96 -16.80 -18.69 -9.60
CA VAL A 96 -18.16 -18.28 -9.96
C VAL A 96 -18.58 -16.98 -9.29
N ALA A 97 -18.28 -15.87 -9.96
CA ALA A 97 -19.03 -14.64 -9.76
C ALA A 97 -20.48 -14.91 -10.19
N SER A 98 -21.42 -14.81 -9.25
CA SER A 98 -22.74 -14.33 -9.64
C SER A 98 -22.57 -12.88 -10.13
N ASP A 99 -23.40 -12.40 -11.06
CA ASP A 99 -23.28 -11.04 -11.62
C ASP A 99 -23.35 -9.91 -10.58
N GLU A 100 -23.64 -10.25 -9.31
CA GLU A 100 -23.73 -9.35 -8.16
C GLU A 100 -22.45 -9.36 -7.28
N ASP A 101 -21.50 -10.28 -7.50
CA ASP A 101 -20.27 -10.41 -6.69
C ASP A 101 -19.07 -9.67 -7.28
N GLU A 102 -18.92 -8.39 -6.91
CA GLU A 102 -17.80 -7.53 -7.34
C GLU A 102 -16.41 -8.01 -6.83
N SER A 103 -16.35 -8.85 -5.80
CA SER A 103 -15.07 -9.21 -5.14
C SER A 103 -14.12 -10.06 -6.00
N GLY A 104 -14.63 -10.74 -7.04
CA GLY A 104 -13.82 -11.54 -7.95
C GLY A 104 -13.06 -10.72 -9.00
N ARG A 105 -13.56 -9.52 -9.35
CA ARG A 105 -12.98 -8.68 -10.42
C ARG A 105 -11.71 -7.96 -9.96
N GLY A 106 -11.65 -7.54 -8.70
CA GLY A 106 -10.52 -6.76 -8.20
C GLY A 106 -9.20 -7.55 -8.16
N LEU A 107 -9.24 -8.84 -7.81
CA LEU A 107 -8.03 -9.67 -7.83
C LEU A 107 -7.58 -9.99 -9.27
N MET A 108 -8.52 -10.15 -10.19
CA MET A 108 -8.24 -10.33 -11.62
C MET A 108 -7.53 -9.09 -12.21
N LEU A 109 -7.95 -7.88 -11.83
CA LEU A 109 -7.29 -6.64 -12.25
C LEU A 109 -5.84 -6.58 -11.75
N ILE A 110 -5.59 -6.95 -10.50
CA ILE A 110 -4.23 -7.04 -9.94
C ILE A 110 -3.40 -8.08 -10.70
N GLU A 111 -3.97 -9.26 -10.97
CA GLU A 111 -3.28 -10.35 -11.66
C GLU A 111 -2.88 -9.99 -13.10
N HIS A 112 -3.72 -9.25 -13.81
CA HIS A 112 -3.45 -8.85 -15.20
C HIS A 112 -2.64 -7.56 -15.33
N GLY A 113 -2.79 -6.63 -14.38
CA GLY A 113 -2.14 -5.33 -14.45
C GLY A 113 -0.74 -5.27 -13.84
N ALA A 114 -0.39 -6.23 -12.98
CA ALA A 114 0.90 -6.25 -12.29
C ALA A 114 1.95 -7.11 -13.00
N ASP A 115 3.22 -6.72 -12.91
CA ASP A 115 4.34 -7.55 -13.37
C ASP A 115 4.55 -8.76 -12.44
N ALA A 116 4.33 -8.54 -11.15
CA ALA A 116 4.33 -9.56 -10.11
C ALA A 116 3.31 -9.20 -9.03
N TRP A 117 2.66 -10.20 -8.43
CA TRP A 117 1.73 -9.98 -7.33
C TRP A 117 1.67 -11.20 -6.42
N GLY A 118 1.08 -11.01 -5.25
CA GLY A 118 0.81 -12.12 -4.35
C GLY A 118 0.00 -11.71 -3.14
N VAL A 119 -0.29 -12.71 -2.32
CA VAL A 119 -0.91 -12.53 -1.02
C VAL A 119 -0.13 -13.32 0.00
N CYS A 120 0.19 -12.69 1.11
CA CYS A 120 0.86 -13.33 2.23
C CYS A 120 -0.01 -13.19 3.48
N ALA A 121 -0.32 -14.31 4.14
CA ALA A 121 -0.74 -14.27 5.53
C ALA A 121 0.55 -14.31 6.37
N HIS A 122 1.14 -13.16 6.72
CA HIS A 122 2.36 -13.14 7.54
C HIS A 122 2.07 -12.88 9.02
N GLY A 123 2.67 -13.73 9.88
CA GLY A 123 2.93 -13.46 11.29
C GLY A 123 2.01 -14.18 12.29
N PRO A 124 2.37 -14.27 13.58
CA PRO A 124 1.58 -14.92 14.65
C PRO A 124 0.30 -14.15 15.04
N GLY A 125 -0.18 -13.22 14.21
CA GLY A 125 -1.37 -12.40 14.44
C GLY A 125 -2.38 -12.51 13.27
N PRO A 126 -3.63 -12.06 13.48
CA PRO A 126 -4.65 -12.10 12.43
C PRO A 126 -4.37 -11.06 11.34
N GLY A 127 -4.48 -11.47 10.07
CA GLY A 127 -4.41 -10.56 8.93
C GLY A 127 -3.84 -11.19 7.65
N LYS A 128 -3.76 -10.36 6.61
CA LYS A 128 -3.10 -10.69 5.34
C LYS A 128 -2.56 -9.43 4.68
N ALA A 129 -1.59 -9.61 3.81
CA ALA A 129 -1.05 -8.57 2.95
C ALA A 129 -1.22 -8.96 1.48
N THR A 130 -1.93 -8.14 0.71
CA THR A 130 -1.96 -8.21 -0.76
C THR A 130 -0.89 -7.29 -1.31
N TRP A 131 -0.10 -7.74 -2.26
CA TRP A 131 0.96 -6.93 -2.85
C TRP A 131 1.04 -7.08 -4.36
N PHE A 132 1.57 -6.06 -5.03
CA PHE A 132 1.88 -6.07 -6.45
C PHE A 132 3.15 -5.25 -6.75
N VAL A 133 3.77 -5.51 -7.89
CA VAL A 133 4.98 -4.84 -8.38
C VAL A 133 4.75 -4.38 -9.82
N LEU A 134 5.28 -3.20 -10.15
CA LEU A 134 5.26 -2.60 -11.49
C LEU A 134 6.66 -2.11 -11.88
N GLY A 135 6.93 -2.08 -13.18
CA GLY A 135 8.17 -1.59 -13.78
C GLY A 135 9.27 -2.63 -13.92
N VAL A 136 8.97 -3.92 -13.75
CA VAL A 136 9.96 -5.01 -13.89
C VAL A 136 10.07 -5.42 -15.36
N PRO A 137 11.27 -5.44 -15.98
CA PRO A 137 11.45 -6.02 -17.31
C PRO A 137 11.00 -7.48 -17.30
N THR A 138 10.05 -7.81 -18.16
CA THR A 138 9.22 -9.02 -18.10
C THR A 138 10.00 -10.34 -17.95
N ALA A 139 9.91 -10.93 -16.76
CA ALA A 139 9.81 -12.37 -16.59
C ALA A 139 8.60 -12.60 -15.67
N ARG A 140 7.44 -12.85 -16.28
CA ARG A 140 6.16 -12.99 -15.59
C ARG A 140 6.16 -14.27 -14.75
N THR A 141 6.67 -14.17 -13.54
CA THR A 141 6.56 -15.19 -12.49
C THR A 141 6.57 -14.52 -11.13
N ALA A 142 5.58 -14.82 -10.30
CA ALA A 142 5.61 -14.54 -8.87
C ALA A 142 5.03 -15.72 -8.10
N ARG A 143 5.74 -16.18 -7.06
CA ARG A 143 5.20 -16.71 -5.80
C ARG A 143 6.28 -16.54 -4.73
N GLY A 144 6.03 -15.69 -3.73
CA GLY A 144 6.96 -15.49 -2.62
C GLY A 144 6.31 -14.69 -1.48
N CYS A 145 6.53 -15.15 -0.25
CA CYS A 145 6.17 -14.45 0.97
C CYS A 145 7.19 -13.32 1.21
N TRP A 146 6.76 -12.06 1.24
CA TRP A 146 7.61 -10.93 1.62
C TRP A 146 7.64 -10.67 3.14
N SER A 147 8.83 -10.62 3.76
CA SER A 147 9.01 -10.24 5.16
C SER A 147 9.26 -8.72 5.31
N SER A 148 8.51 -8.08 6.20
CA SER A 148 8.61 -6.66 6.54
C SER A 148 9.55 -6.45 7.74
N GLU A 149 10.86 -6.61 7.55
CA GLU A 149 11.84 -6.32 8.60
C GLU A 149 12.76 -5.17 8.20
N ARG A 150 12.20 -3.96 8.29
CA ARG A 150 12.96 -2.74 8.62
C ARG A 150 12.17 -1.96 9.66
N LYS A 151 12.50 -2.17 10.94
CA LYS A 151 12.08 -1.31 12.05
C LYS A 151 12.94 -0.05 12.01
N GLY A 152 12.32 1.09 11.81
CA GLY A 152 12.92 2.39 12.10
C GLY A 152 12.89 2.63 13.60
N GLU A 153 14.03 2.44 14.26
CA GLU A 153 14.33 3.08 15.54
C GLU A 153 15.36 4.18 15.26
N THR A 154 14.90 5.31 14.73
CA THR A 154 15.65 6.56 14.84
C THR A 154 15.03 7.34 15.98
N GLY A 155 15.80 7.67 17.01
CA GLY A 155 15.38 8.52 18.14
C GLY A 155 15.15 9.99 17.74
N CYS A 156 14.57 10.22 16.56
CA CYS A 156 14.30 11.55 15.99
C CYS A 156 12.95 12.07 16.50
N THR A 157 12.98 13.19 17.20
CA THR A 157 11.80 13.88 17.73
C THR A 157 10.90 14.42 16.61
N GLU A 158 11.47 14.94 15.53
CA GLU A 158 10.72 15.49 14.39
C GLU A 158 9.98 14.39 13.60
N CYS A 159 10.58 13.20 13.45
CA CYS A 159 9.89 12.00 12.96
C CYS A 159 8.66 11.64 13.80
N THR A 160 8.80 11.72 15.13
CA THR A 160 7.71 11.40 16.07
C THR A 160 6.56 12.40 15.92
N GLU A 161 6.87 13.68 15.76
CA GLU A 161 5.88 14.74 15.56
C GLU A 161 5.14 14.62 14.23
N LEU A 162 5.88 14.32 13.14
CA LEU A 162 5.29 14.11 11.82
C LEU A 162 4.38 12.87 11.80
N LEU A 163 4.79 11.77 12.44
CA LEU A 163 3.96 10.57 12.60
C LEU A 163 2.71 10.86 13.44
N ALA A 164 2.83 11.65 14.50
CA ALA A 164 1.70 12.08 15.31
C ALA A 164 0.75 13.00 14.54
N ALA A 165 1.27 13.89 13.68
CA ALA A 165 0.49 14.74 12.79
C ALA A 165 -0.25 13.92 11.73
N GLN A 166 0.40 12.92 11.14
CA GLN A 166 -0.22 11.95 10.24
C GLN A 166 -1.39 11.23 10.92
N ARG A 167 -1.18 10.72 12.15
CA ARG A 167 -2.24 10.06 12.93
C ARG A 167 -3.43 10.99 13.20
N ARG A 168 -3.18 12.22 13.66
CA ARG A 168 -4.25 13.21 13.89
C ARG A 168 -5.02 13.55 12.62
N ALA A 169 -4.34 13.67 11.49
CA ALA A 169 -4.97 13.94 10.20
C ALA A 169 -5.83 12.76 9.70
N VAL A 170 -5.44 11.53 10.04
CA VAL A 170 -6.25 10.33 9.79
C VAL A 170 -7.47 10.31 10.70
N ASP A 171 -7.27 10.54 12.01
CA ASP A 171 -8.33 10.52 13.02
C ASP A 171 -9.37 11.64 12.80
N SER A 172 -8.96 12.79 12.26
CA SER A 172 -9.85 13.90 11.91
C SER A 172 -10.67 13.67 10.64
N GLY A 173 -10.36 12.63 9.86
CA GLY A 173 -10.98 12.37 8.56
C GLY A 173 -10.55 13.35 7.45
N GLY A 174 -9.55 14.20 7.72
CA GLY A 174 -9.03 15.20 6.79
C GLY A 174 -8.21 14.57 5.68
N MET A 175 -8.86 14.04 4.64
CA MET A 175 -8.24 13.18 3.64
C MET A 175 -7.04 13.80 2.91
N HIS A 176 -7.13 15.08 2.53
CA HIS A 176 -6.00 15.80 1.91
C HIS A 176 -4.85 16.02 2.90
N GLN A 177 -5.17 16.37 4.15
CA GLN A 177 -4.21 16.59 5.22
C GLN A 177 -3.46 15.30 5.58
N ALA A 178 -4.15 14.16 5.57
CA ALA A 178 -3.56 12.85 5.84
C ALA A 178 -2.57 12.41 4.76
N VAL A 179 -2.89 12.68 3.48
CA VAL A 179 -1.96 12.45 2.35
C VAL A 179 -0.73 13.36 2.47
N GLN A 180 -0.92 14.65 2.70
CA GLN A 180 0.19 15.60 2.86
C GLN A 180 1.10 15.25 4.05
N ALA A 181 0.51 14.89 5.20
CA ALA A 181 1.28 14.48 6.37
C ALA A 181 2.09 13.21 6.11
N THR A 182 1.55 12.26 5.32
CA THR A 182 2.26 11.05 4.93
C THR A 182 3.48 11.35 4.04
N VAL A 183 3.31 12.26 3.07
CA VAL A 183 4.41 12.72 2.21
C VAL A 183 5.47 13.44 3.04
N ALA A 184 5.07 14.29 3.99
CA ALA A 184 5.97 15.03 4.87
C ALA A 184 6.81 14.12 5.78
N VAL A 185 6.19 13.11 6.41
CA VAL A 185 6.91 12.06 7.19
C VAL A 185 8.02 11.45 6.33
N ARG A 186 7.72 11.11 5.08
CA ARG A 186 8.70 10.47 4.20
C ARG A 186 9.79 11.43 3.73
N GLN A 187 9.44 12.65 3.31
CA GLN A 187 10.42 13.64 2.88
C GLN A 187 11.46 13.88 3.97
N HIS A 188 11.01 14.07 5.21
CA HIS A 188 11.90 14.22 6.36
C HIS A 188 12.78 12.96 6.56
N MET A 189 12.21 11.75 6.48
CA MET A 189 13.00 10.52 6.58
C MET A 189 14.09 10.40 5.50
N LEU A 190 13.81 10.83 4.26
CA LEU A 190 14.80 10.84 3.19
C LEU A 190 15.87 11.92 3.38
N GLU A 191 15.46 13.12 3.78
CA GLU A 191 16.37 14.27 3.91
C GLU A 191 17.29 14.13 5.13
N VAL A 192 16.79 13.55 6.23
CA VAL A 192 17.49 13.53 7.53
C VAL A 192 18.14 12.18 7.83
N HIS A 193 17.63 11.07 7.29
CA HIS A 193 18.07 9.72 7.66
C HIS A 193 18.61 8.87 6.49
N ALA A 194 18.66 9.37 5.26
CA ALA A 194 19.37 8.70 4.17
C ALA A 194 20.88 8.96 4.29
N SER A 195 21.57 8.13 5.10
CA SER A 195 23.04 7.95 5.04
C SER A 195 23.37 6.55 4.57
#